data_AF-A0A9E3J0P6-F1
#
_entry.id   AF-A0A9E3J0P6-F1
#
_cell.length_a   1.000
_cell.length_b   1.000
_cell.length_c   1.000
_cell.angle_alpha   90.00
_cell.angle_beta   90.00
_cell.angle_gamma   90.00
#
_symmetry.space_group_name_H-M   'P 1'
#
loop_
_entity.id
_entity.type
_entity.pdbx_description
1 polymer ?
#
loop_
_entity_poly.entity_id
_entity_poly.type
_entity_poly.pdbx_seq_one_letter_code
_entity_poly.pdbx_strand_id
1 'polypeptide(L)' 'NVPGEPVHSFLRDFDRAWAAAAPYASYGARQRWIRTVRDLTADWPVTDGPSRWRQGEVTVAWGALAPGGVAHA' A
#
# COMPACT_ATOMS: atom_id res chain seq x y z
N ASN A 1 13.49 -5.29 3.83
CA ASN A 1 13.22 -3.89 3.44
C ASN A 1 14.47 -3.34 2.75
N VAL A 2 14.79 -3.90 1.59
CA VAL A 2 16.02 -3.58 0.85
C VAL A 2 15.66 -2.57 -0.25
N PRO A 3 16.31 -1.39 -0.31
CA PRO A 3 16.10 -0.46 -1.40
C PRO A 3 16.34 -1.13 -2.76
N GLY A 4 15.41 -0.93 -3.70
CA GLY A 4 15.44 -1.53 -5.03
C GLY A 4 14.53 -2.75 -5.18
N GLU A 5 14.11 -3.39 -4.09
CA GLU A 5 13.09 -4.44 -4.17
C GLU A 5 11.69 -3.82 -4.36
N PRO A 6 10.82 -4.39 -5.21
CA PRO A 6 9.47 -3.86 -5.44
C PRO A 6 8.64 -3.74 -4.15
N VAL A 7 8.77 -4.68 -3.21
CA VAL A 7 8.13 -4.61 -1.90
C VAL A 7 8.59 -3.41 -1.06
N HIS A 8 9.88 -3.04 -1.14
CA HIS A 8 10.38 -1.86 -0.44
C HIS A 8 9.78 -0.58 -1.05
N SER A 9 9.67 -0.49 -2.37
CA SER A 9 9.00 0.63 -3.05
C SER A 9 7.53 0.75 -2.63
N PHE A 10 6.80 -0.38 -2.61
CA PHE A 10 5.42 -0.43 -2.13
C PHE A 10 5.29 0.09 -0.69
N LEU A 11 6.11 -0.39 0.24
CA LEU A 11 6.06 0.07 1.63
C LEU A 11 6.40 1.56 1.77
N ARG A 12 7.26 2.10 0.91
CA ARG A 12 7.56 3.54 0.88
C ARG A 12 6.39 4.38 0.39
N ASP A 13 5.72 3.96 -0.67
CA ASP A 13 4.56 4.67 -1.19
C ASP A 13 3.35 4.51 -0.26
N PHE A 14 3.24 3.36 0.41
CA PHE A 14 2.29 3.16 1.50
C PHE A 14 2.48 4.18 2.62
N ASP A 15 3.72 4.36 3.10
CA ASP A 15 4.03 5.33 4.17
C ASP A 15 3.68 6.76 3.74
N ARG A 16 3.98 7.14 2.49
CA ARG A 16 3.59 8.43 1.91
C ARG A 16 2.08 8.61 1.87
N ALA A 17 1.34 7.61 1.39
CA ALA A 17 -0.13 7.63 1.34
C ALA A 17 -0.73 7.74 2.76
N TRP A 18 -0.17 7.03 3.73
CA TRP A 18 -0.60 7.09 5.14
C TRP A 18 -0.37 8.47 5.77
N ALA A 19 0.78 9.08 5.49
CA ALA A 19 1.11 10.44 5.91
C ALA A 19 0.16 11.46 5.26
N ALA A 20 -0.09 11.35 3.96
CA ALA A 20 -1.03 12.21 3.23
C ALA A 20 -2.47 12.08 3.76
N ALA A 21 -2.85 10.89 4.23
CA ALA A 21 -4.16 10.64 4.84
C ALA A 21 -4.29 11.16 6.28
N ALA A 22 -3.25 11.75 6.90
CA ALA A 22 -3.30 12.26 8.28
C ALA A 22 -4.51 13.15 8.61
N PRO A 23 -5.01 14.05 7.73
CA PRO A 23 -6.21 14.85 8.00
C PRO A 23 -7.49 14.02 8.25
N TYR A 24 -7.53 12.76 7.80
CA TYR A 24 -8.67 11.87 8.03
C TYR A 24 -8.66 11.23 9.42
N ALA A 25 -7.60 11.44 10.23
CA ALA A 25 -7.51 10.88 11.57
C ALA A 25 -8.66 11.34 12.49
N SER A 26 -9.19 12.55 12.30
CA SER A 26 -10.36 13.06 13.04
C SER A 26 -11.63 12.24 12.79
N TYR A 27 -11.72 11.53 11.66
CA TYR A 27 -12.81 10.60 11.34
C TYR A 27 -12.52 9.16 11.77
N GLY A 28 -11.40 8.92 12.46
CA GLY A 28 -10.97 7.63 12.98
C GLY A 28 -10.00 6.86 12.09
N ALA A 29 -9.27 5.93 12.71
CA ALA A 29 -8.22 5.14 12.05
C ALA A 29 -8.72 4.38 10.80
N ARG A 30 -9.97 3.91 10.83
CA ARG A 30 -10.60 3.22 9.69
C ARG A 30 -10.81 4.13 8.48
N GLN A 31 -11.23 5.38 8.67
CA GLN A 31 -11.38 6.32 7.55
C GLN A 31 -10.03 6.72 6.98
N ARG A 32 -9.04 6.94 7.85
CA ARG A 32 -7.65 7.16 7.43
C ARG A 32 -7.10 5.97 6.63
N TRP A 33 -7.34 4.74 7.07
CA TRP A 33 -6.94 3.53 6.35
C TRP A 33 -7.61 3.44 4.98
N ILE A 34 -8.93 3.59 4.91
CA ILE A 34 -9.68 3.56 3.64
C ILE A 34 -9.15 4.62 2.67
N ARG A 35 -8.82 5.82 3.15
CA ARG A 35 -8.21 6.85 2.30
C ARG A 35 -6.83 6.43 1.80
N THR A 36 -5.98 5.91 2.69
CA THR A 36 -4.62 5.43 2.37
C THR A 36 -4.66 4.39 1.26
N VAL A 37 -5.52 3.36 1.39
CA VAL A 37 -5.61 2.30 0.38
C VAL A 37 -6.20 2.80 -0.93
N ARG A 38 -7.16 3.74 -0.90
CA ARG A 38 -7.66 4.41 -2.12
C ARG A 38 -6.55 5.13 -2.87
N ASP A 39 -5.71 5.88 -2.17
CA ASP A 39 -4.60 6.62 -2.78
C ASP A 39 -3.58 5.64 -3.41
N LEU A 40 -3.33 4.49 -2.78
CA LEU A 40 -2.45 3.45 -3.35
C LEU A 40 -2.95 2.85 -4.67
N THR A 41 -4.27 2.83 -4.92
CA THR A 41 -4.82 2.28 -6.17
C THR A 41 -4.44 3.09 -7.42
N ALA A 42 -3.93 4.31 -7.25
CA ALA A 42 -3.46 5.12 -8.37
C ALA A 42 -2.20 4.53 -9.02
N ASP A 43 -1.32 3.94 -8.20
CA ASP A 43 0.02 3.51 -8.62
C ASP A 43 0.24 1.99 -8.46
N TRP A 44 -0.54 1.32 -7.61
CA TRP A 44 -0.36 -0.09 -7.27
C TRP A 44 -1.57 -0.94 -7.65
N PRO A 45 -1.36 -2.19 -8.13
CA PRO A 45 -2.44 -3.09 -8.51
C PRO A 45 -3.09 -3.72 -7.27
N VAL A 46 -3.86 -2.92 -6.54
CA VAL A 46 -4.70 -3.36 -5.41
C VAL A 46 -5.88 -4.16 -5.97
N THR A 47 -6.08 -5.38 -5.45
CA THR A 47 -7.04 -6.34 -5.99
C THR A 47 -8.26 -6.57 -5.10
N ASP A 48 -8.26 -6.03 -3.88
CA ASP A 48 -9.42 -6.05 -3.00
C ASP A 48 -10.20 -4.72 -3.07
N GLY A 49 -11.14 -4.54 -2.14
CA GLY A 49 -12.03 -3.38 -2.16
C GLY A 49 -12.51 -2.96 -0.77
N PRO A 50 -13.44 -1.99 -0.71
CA PRO A 50 -13.84 -1.35 0.55
C PRO A 50 -14.36 -2.30 1.65
N SER A 51 -14.81 -3.51 1.33
CA SER A 51 -15.19 -4.52 2.33
C SER A 51 -13.99 -5.03 3.14
N ARG A 52 -12.84 -5.21 2.48
CA ARG A 52 -11.56 -5.64 3.08
C ARG A 52 -10.85 -4.49 3.76
N TRP A 53 -10.82 -3.32 3.11
CA TRP A 53 -10.19 -2.13 3.69
C TRP A 53 -10.82 -1.71 5.02
N ARG A 54 -12.13 -1.88 5.16
CA ARG A 54 -12.84 -1.63 6.43
C ARG A 54 -12.37 -2.51 7.59
N GLN A 55 -11.71 -3.63 7.30
CA GLN A 55 -11.09 -4.55 8.26
C GLN A 55 -9.61 -4.26 8.50
N GLY A 56 -9.04 -3.25 7.81
CA GLY A 56 -7.60 -2.96 7.88
C GLY A 56 -6.76 -3.81 6.93
N GLU A 57 -7.38 -4.44 5.94
CA GLU A 57 -6.69 -5.28 4.95
C GLU A 57 -6.46 -4.51 3.65
N VAL A 58 -5.37 -4.83 2.95
CA VAL A 58 -5.09 -4.44 1.56
C VAL A 58 -4.47 -5.62 0.85
N THR A 59 -4.89 -5.89 -0.38
CA THR A 59 -4.40 -7.00 -1.20
C THR A 59 -3.81 -6.44 -2.47
N VAL A 60 -2.56 -6.82 -2.78
CA VAL A 60 -1.83 -6.35 -3.97
C VAL A 60 -1.47 -7.55 -4.84
N ALA A 61 -1.56 -7.39 -6.16
CA ALA A 61 -1.16 -8.44 -7.09
C ALA A 61 0.31 -8.83 -6.87
N TRP A 62 0.57 -10.11 -6.59
CA TRP A 62 1.91 -10.60 -6.23
C TRP A 62 2.98 -10.27 -7.26
N GLY A 63 2.65 -10.27 -8.56
CA GLY A 63 3.61 -9.94 -9.62
C GLY A 63 4.22 -8.53 -9.50
N ALA A 64 3.54 -7.57 -8.86
CA ALA A 64 4.07 -6.23 -8.62
C ALA A 64 5.00 -6.15 -7.39
N LEU A 65 4.95 -7.15 -6.50
CA LEU A 65 5.77 -7.21 -5.28
C LEU A 65 6.87 -8.26 -5.34
N ALA A 66 6.72 -9.24 -6.24
CA ALA A 66 7.66 -10.33 -6.42
C ALA A 66 9.08 -9.78 -6.61
N PRO A 67 10.09 -10.31 -5.89
CA PRO A 67 11.47 -9.92 -6.14
C PRO A 67 11.81 -10.13 -7.62
N GLY A 68 12.16 -9.05 -8.31
CA GLY A 68 12.83 -9.17 -9.60
C GLY A 68 14.19 -9.78 -9.29
N GLY A 69 14.35 -11.07 -9.57
CA GLY A 69 15.50 -11.87 -9.12
C GLY A 69 16.80 -11.08 -9.24
N VAL A 70 17.50 -10.91 -8.12
CA VAL A 70 18.88 -10.43 -8.14
C VAL A 70 19.64 -11.50 -8.91
N ALA A 71 20.16 -11.16 -10.09
CA ALA A 71 21.27 -11.89 -10.65
C ALA A 71 22.39 -11.77 -9.63
N HIS A 72 22.58 -12.80 -8.81
CA HIS A 72 23.79 -12.96 -8.03
C HIS A 72 24.93 -13.19 -9.03
N ALA A 73 25.56 -12.09 -9.44
CA ALA A 73 26.89 -12.08 -10.02
C ALA A 73 27.92 -12.05 -8.88
#